data_AF-A0A932KG19-F1
#
_entry.id   AF-A0A932KG19-F1
#
_cell.length_a   1.000
_cell.length_b   1.000
_cell.length_c   1.000
_cell.angle_alpha   90.00
_cell.angle_beta   90.00
_cell.angle_gamma   90.00
#
_symmetry.space_group_name_H-M   'P 1'
#
loop_
_entity.id
_entity.type
_entity.pdbx_description
1 polymer ?
#
loop_
_entity_poly.entity_id
_entity_poly.type
_entity_poly.pdbx_seq_one_letter_code
_entity_poly.pdbx_strand_id
1 'polypeptide(L)'
;MVFSIVYEQIDDASLPPGYYYAHIPALDLTTHGKGIEGAKTAALDLARLWIEEKRTHGETIPVEAGKPMWPCTPVMCRKEHSAKS
;
A
#
# COMPACT_ATOMS: atom_id res chain seq x y z
N MET A 1 -2.57 -4.58 -12.93
CA MET A 1 -1.89 -3.92 -11.78
C MET A 1 -2.05 -4.82 -10.57
N VAL A 2 -1.03 -4.87 -9.72
CA VAL A 2 -1.06 -5.59 -8.45
C VAL A 2 -0.85 -4.54 -7.36
N PHE A 3 -1.66 -4.59 -6.30
CA PHE A 3 -1.58 -3.70 -5.16
C PHE A 3 -1.60 -4.52 -3.87
N SER A 4 -0.94 -4.02 -2.84
CA SER A 4 -1.06 -4.58 -1.50
C SER A 4 -2.32 -4.02 -0.82
N ILE A 5 -3.00 -4.86 -0.05
CA ILE A 5 -4.13 -4.46 0.78
C ILE A 5 -3.80 -4.79 2.23
N VAL A 6 -3.85 -3.78 3.09
CA VAL A 6 -3.69 -3.91 4.53
C VAL A 6 -5.07 -4.09 5.15
N TYR A 7 -5.25 -5.15 5.94
CA TYR A 7 -6.48 -5.41 6.65
C TYR A 7 -6.30 -5.15 8.13
N GLU A 8 -7.28 -4.48 8.73
CA GLU A 8 -7.32 -4.23 10.16
C GLU A 8 -8.68 -4.67 10.70
N GLN A 9 -8.65 -5.41 11.81
CA GLN A 9 -9.88 -5.80 12.49
C GLN A 9 -10.46 -4.59 13.22
N ILE A 10 -11.78 -4.40 13.09
CA ILE A 10 -12.49 -3.29 13.73
C ILE A 10 -13.00 -3.76 15.09
N ASP A 11 -12.50 -3.16 16.16
CA ASP A 11 -12.84 -3.48 17.56
C ASP A 11 -13.39 -2.29 18.35
N ASP A 12 -13.43 -1.10 17.76
CA ASP A 12 -13.81 0.18 18.39
C ASP A 12 -15.33 0.45 18.41
N ALA A 13 -16.15 -0.57 18.10
CA ALA A 13 -17.62 -0.51 18.04
C ALA A 13 -18.23 0.46 17.00
N SER A 14 -17.42 1.08 16.13
CA SER A 14 -17.92 1.91 15.02
C SER A 14 -18.71 1.12 13.97
N LEU A 15 -18.42 -0.18 13.83
CA LEU A 15 -19.09 -1.08 12.89
C LEU A 15 -19.53 -2.37 13.58
N PRO A 16 -20.50 -3.10 12.98
CA PRO A 16 -20.90 -4.40 13.51
C PRO A 16 -19.71 -5.34 13.66
N PRO A 17 -19.76 -6.29 14.61
CA PRO A 17 -18.67 -7.23 14.82
C PRO A 17 -18.40 -8.08 13.56
N GLY A 18 -17.12 -8.37 13.34
CA GLY A 18 -16.67 -9.14 12.18
C GLY A 18 -16.47 -8.31 10.91
N TYR A 19 -16.49 -6.99 10.99
CA TYR A 19 -16.02 -6.11 9.92
C TYR A 19 -14.51 -5.89 10.01
N TYR A 20 -13.91 -5.65 8.84
CA TYR A 20 -12.49 -5.33 8.69
C TYR A 20 -12.36 -4.07 7.83
N TYR A 21 -11.42 -3.21 8.20
CA TYR A 21 -10.92 -2.18 7.29
C TYR A 21 -10.03 -2.84 6.24
N ALA A 22 -10.11 -2.33 5.01
CA ALA A 22 -9.21 -2.65 3.92
C ALA A 22 -8.65 -1.34 3.37
N HIS A 23 -7.33 -1.18 3.50
CA HIS A 23 -6.61 -0.01 3.04
C HIS A 23 -5.63 -0.39 1.92
N ILE A 24 -5.59 0.40 0.85
CA ILE A 24 -4.67 0.25 -0.29
C ILE A 24 -3.69 1.43 -0.24
N PRO A 25 -2.49 1.26 0.35
CA PRO A 25 -1.58 2.38 0.60
C PRO A 25 -1.16 3.12 -0.67
N ALA A 26 -0.90 2.38 -1.75
CA ALA A 26 -0.44 2.99 -3.00
C ALA A 26 -1.49 3.85 -3.70
N LEU A 27 -2.78 3.63 -3.42
CA LEU A 27 -3.88 4.42 -3.96
C LEU A 27 -4.46 5.41 -2.94
N ASP A 28 -3.99 5.35 -1.68
CA ASP A 28 -4.56 6.06 -0.53
C ASP A 28 -6.08 5.84 -0.40
N LEU A 29 -6.54 4.61 -0.65
CA LEU A 29 -7.95 4.23 -0.59
C LEU A 29 -8.22 3.40 0.65
N THR A 30 -9.31 3.69 1.35
CA THR A 30 -9.76 2.92 2.52
C THR A 30 -11.23 2.58 2.36
N THR A 31 -11.57 1.32 2.63
CA THR A 31 -12.94 0.84 2.68
C THR A 31 -13.09 -0.18 3.81
N HIS A 32 -14.28 -0.73 3.98
CA HIS A 32 -14.57 -1.75 4.98
C HIS A 32 -15.50 -2.81 4.39
N GLY A 33 -15.48 -4.00 4.99
CA GLY A 33 -16.40 -5.06 4.63
C GLY A 33 -16.48 -6.14 5.69
N LYS A 34 -17.51 -6.96 5.59
CA LYS A 34 -17.72 -8.08 6.52
C LYS A 34 -16.72 -9.19 6.23
N GLY A 35 -15.86 -9.48 7.20
CA GLY A 35 -14.74 -10.41 7.08
C GLY A 35 -13.67 -9.91 6.11
N ILE A 36 -12.56 -10.66 6.04
CA ILE A 36 -11.46 -10.37 5.12
C ILE A 36 -11.93 -10.40 3.66
N GLU A 37 -12.73 -11.39 3.26
CA GLU A 37 -13.21 -11.52 1.88
C GLU A 37 -14.17 -10.40 1.48
N GLY A 38 -15.05 -9.97 2.38
CA GLY A 38 -15.95 -8.84 2.11
C GLY A 38 -15.18 -7.53 1.99
N ALA A 39 -14.22 -7.29 2.89
CA ALA A 39 -13.36 -6.11 2.83
C ALA A 39 -12.49 -6.09 1.56
N LYS A 40 -11.96 -7.26 1.16
CA LYS A 40 -11.21 -7.44 -0.09
C LYS A 40 -12.06 -7.13 -1.32
N THR A 41 -13.29 -7.64 -1.38
CA THR A 41 -14.20 -7.41 -2.51
C THR A 41 -14.52 -5.93 -2.63
N ALA A 42 -14.87 -5.28 -1.52
CA ALA A 42 -15.12 -3.85 -1.47
C ALA A 42 -13.90 -3.03 -1.92
N ALA A 43 -12.69 -3.42 -1.51
CA ALA A 43 -11.45 -2.73 -1.88
C ALA A 43 -11.15 -2.88 -3.38
N LEU A 44 -11.39 -4.06 -3.95
CA LEU A 44 -11.21 -4.31 -5.38
C LEU A 44 -12.18 -3.48 -6.24
N ASP A 45 -13.45 -3.41 -5.85
CA ASP A 45 -14.45 -2.65 -6.58
C ASP A 45 -14.18 -1.14 -6.50
N LEU A 46 -13.82 -0.64 -5.31
CA LEU A 46 -13.40 0.75 -5.14
C LEU A 46 -12.16 1.09 -5.98
N ALA A 47 -11.14 0.24 -5.96
CA ALA A 47 -9.92 0.45 -6.74
C ALA A 47 -10.21 0.47 -8.25
N ARG A 48 -11.10 -0.40 -8.75
CA ARG A 48 -11.51 -0.42 -10.16
C ARG A 48 -12.17 0.89 -10.58
N LEU A 49 -13.15 1.35 -9.79
CA LEU A 49 -13.86 2.59 -10.07
C LEU A 49 -12.91 3.79 -10.07
N TRP A 50 -12.05 3.88 -9.06
CA TRP A 50 -11.05 4.94 -8.96
C TRP A 50 -10.06 4.93 -10.13
N ILE A 51 -9.57 3.74 -10.53
CA ILE A 51 -8.68 3.60 -11.69
C ILE A 51 -9.35 4.04 -12.99
N GLU A 52 -10.63 3.69 -13.17
CA GLU A 52 -11.40 4.12 -14.33
C GLU A 52 -11.52 5.65 -14.37
N GLU A 53 -11.86 6.28 -13.24
CA GLU A 53 -11.93 7.74 -13.11
C GLU A 53 -10.57 8.41 -13.42
N LYS A 54 -9.46 7.87 -12.90
CA LYS A 54 -8.13 8.41 -13.22
C LYS A 54 -7.82 8.30 -14.71
N ARG A 55 -8.20 7.20 -15.35
CA ARG A 55 -7.97 7.00 -16.79
C ARG A 55 -8.82 7.94 -17.64
N THR A 56 -10.08 8.19 -17.28
CA THR A 56 -10.94 9.12 -18.03
C THR A 56 -10.44 10.56 -17.95
N HIS A 57 -9.78 10.93 -16.85
CA HIS A 57 -9.14 12.24 -16.68
C HIS A 57 -7.71 12.31 -17.21
N GLY A 58 -7.16 11.22 -17.77
CA GLY A 58 -5.79 11.17 -18.27
C GLY A 58 -4.72 11.26 -17.18
N GLU A 59 -5.08 10.96 -15.92
CA GLU A 59 -4.18 10.99 -14.77
C GLU A 59 -3.36 9.70 -14.68
N THR A 60 -2.13 9.81 -14.15
CA THR A 60 -1.26 8.65 -13.91
C THR A 60 -1.70 7.88 -12.68
N ILE A 61 -1.79 6.55 -12.79
CA ILE A 61 -2.11 5.67 -11.68
C ILE A 61 -0.84 5.38 -10.88
N PRO A 62 -0.76 5.72 -9.58
CA PRO A 62 0.36 5.36 -8.75
C PRO A 62 0.43 3.83 -8.64
N VAL A 63 1.63 3.30 -8.81
CA VAL A 63 1.95 1.89 -8.54
C VAL A 63 2.71 1.82 -7.24
N GLU A 64 2.57 0.71 -6.50
CA GLU A 64 3.43 0.48 -5.35
C GLU A 64 4.87 0.63 -5.82
N ALA A 65 5.61 1.58 -5.26
CA ALA A 65 7.04 1.59 -5.38
C ALA A 65 7.50 0.40 -4.55
N GLY A 66 7.57 -0.78 -5.18
CA GLY A 66 8.26 -1.91 -4.59
C GLY A 66 9.57 -1.35 -4.06
N LYS A 67 9.86 -1.56 -2.76
CA LYS A 67 11.03 -0.97 -2.08
C LYS A 67 12.14 -0.88 -3.12
N PRO A 68 12.72 0.29 -3.43
CA PRO A 68 13.97 0.26 -4.15
C PRO A 68 14.82 -0.67 -3.30
N MET A 69 15.15 -1.84 -3.85
CA MET A 69 16.23 -2.64 -3.34
C MET A 69 17.34 -1.62 -3.27
N TRP A 70 17.65 -1.14 -2.05
CA TRP A 70 18.68 -0.16 -1.85
C TRP A 70 19.83 -0.64 -2.72
N PRO A 71 20.34 0.17 -3.66
CA PRO A 71 21.55 -0.25 -4.32
C PRO A 71 22.51 -0.54 -3.17
N CYS A 72 22.94 -1.79 -3.04
CA CYS A 72 24.15 -2.13 -2.32
C CYS A 72 25.22 -1.29 -3.00
N THR A 73 25.37 -0.04 -2.57
CA THR A 73 26.36 0.86 -3.13
C THR A 73 27.70 0.32 -2.65
N PRO A 74 28.68 0.11 -3.53
CA PRO A 74 30.02 -0.35 -3.12
C PRO A 74 30.80 0.66 -2.26
N VAL A 75 30.17 1.77 -1.83
CA VAL A 75 30.77 2.91 -1.13
C VAL A 75 31.02 2.62 0.37
N MET A 76 30.80 1.40 0.84
CA MET A 76 31.38 0.91 2.10
C MET A 76 32.78 0.31 1.92
N CYS A 77 33.29 0.18 0.70
CA CYS A 77 34.66 -0.25 0.45
C CYS A 77 35.56 0.97 0.25
N ARG A 78 36.47 1.22 1.22
CA ARG A 78 37.56 2.22 1.22
C ARG A 78 37.27 3.51 2.00
N LYS A 79 37.47 3.45 3.32
CA LYS A 79 38.22 4.47 4.08
C LYS A 79 38.62 3.97 5.49
N GLU A 80 39.51 2.99 5.54
CA GLU A 80 40.37 2.79 6.72
C GLU A 80 41.84 2.88 6.30
N HIS A 81 42.21 4.02 5.71
CA HIS A 81 43.58 4.48 5.69
C HIS A 81 43.52 5.99 5.94
N SER A 82 43.77 6.41 7.18
CA SER A 82 44.72 7.47 7.53
C SER A 82 44.38 8.15 8.87
N ALA A 83 45.20 7.79 9.86
CA ALA A 83 45.92 8.67 10.79
C ALA A 83 45.32 9.12 12.14
N LYS A 84 46.26 9.08 13.10
CA LYS A 84 46.35 9.65 14.47
C LYS A 84 45.89 8.69 15.58
N SER A 85 46.70 8.35 16.58
CA SER A 85 47.90 8.99 17.12
C SER A 85 48.86 7.98 17.76
#